data_AF-A0A7L0KMD7-F1
#
_entry.id   AF-A0A7L0KMD7-F1
#
_cell.length_a   1.000
_cell.length_b   1.000
_cell.length_c   1.000
_cell.angle_alpha   90.00
_cell.angle_beta   90.00
_cell.angle_gamma   90.00
#
_symmetry.space_group_name_H-M   'P 1'
#
loop_
_entity.id
_entity.type
_entity.pdbx_description
1 polymer ?
#
loop_
_entity_poly.entity_id
_entity_poly.type
_entity_poly.pdbx_seq_one_letter_code
_entity_poly.pdbx_strand_id
1 'polypeptide(L)'
;LKVVAVGGAGYHGTLLRCFVRHLGAKSPEWLRYLRFLLVPLGIDAHVLAGPHPVAQYLGSLDGRYGAAFLDPPWRELFGRSEAPPAEPFNVAGRILAYVAGAGATHPLPVAEAMLTCKHKL
;
A
#
# COMPACT_ATOMS: atom_id res chain seq x y z
N LEU A 1 8.75 8.25 13.08
CA LEU A 1 7.32 7.90 13.15
C LEU A 1 6.94 7.08 11.92
N LYS A 2 6.22 5.97 12.12
CA LYS A 2 5.67 5.15 11.03
C LYS A 2 4.19 5.45 10.90
N VAL A 3 3.75 5.83 9.71
CA VAL A 3 2.35 6.10 9.38
C VAL A 3 1.88 4.98 8.47
N VAL A 4 0.93 4.19 8.96
CA VAL A 4 0.34 3.09 8.19
C VAL A 4 -0.91 3.60 7.50
N ALA A 5 -0.91 3.57 6.17
CA ALA A 5 -2.03 3.93 5.34
C ALA A 5 -2.71 2.63 4.89
N VAL A 6 -3.94 2.42 5.37
CA VAL A 6 -4.72 1.22 5.08
C VAL A 6 -5.89 1.62 4.18
N GLY A 7 -5.98 1.05 2.98
CA GLY A 7 -7.08 1.37 2.06
C GLY A 7 -6.94 0.84 0.64
N GLY A 8 -7.90 1.18 -0.21
CA GLY A 8 -7.94 0.79 -1.63
C GLY A 8 -7.07 1.66 -2.55
N ALA A 9 -7.07 1.37 -3.85
CA ALA A 9 -6.20 2.04 -4.81
C ALA A 9 -6.51 3.53 -4.94
N GLY A 10 -7.80 3.92 -4.90
CA GLY A 10 -8.21 5.32 -4.90
C GLY A 10 -7.67 6.11 -3.68
N TYR A 11 -7.70 5.50 -2.49
CA TYR A 11 -7.16 6.10 -1.26
C TYR A 11 -5.66 6.28 -1.35
N HIS A 12 -4.92 5.23 -1.71
CA HIS A 12 -3.47 5.30 -1.89
C HIS A 12 -3.07 6.29 -2.99
N GLY A 13 -3.82 6.35 -4.09
CA GLY A 13 -3.59 7.34 -5.15
C GLY A 13 -3.75 8.77 -4.67
N THR A 14 -4.76 9.06 -3.85
CA THR A 14 -4.97 10.40 -3.25
C THR A 14 -3.88 10.73 -2.24
N LEU A 15 -3.49 9.77 -1.41
CA LEU A 15 -2.41 9.92 -0.45
C LEU A 15 -1.08 10.22 -1.16
N LEU A 16 -0.70 9.45 -2.19
CA LEU A 16 0.51 9.69 -2.96
C LEU A 16 0.49 11.06 -3.67
N ARG A 17 -0.65 11.48 -4.23
CA ARG A 17 -0.82 12.84 -4.77
C ARG A 17 -0.59 13.92 -3.71
N CYS A 18 -1.13 13.73 -2.51
CA CYS A 18 -0.95 14.66 -1.40
C CYS A 18 0.53 14.79 -1.01
N PHE A 19 1.27 13.68 -1.00
CA PHE A 19 2.70 13.69 -0.75
C PHE A 19 3.47 14.47 -1.80
N VAL A 20 3.24 14.19 -3.08
CA VAL A 20 3.93 14.91 -4.16
C VAL A 20 3.67 16.41 -4.03
N ARG A 21 2.41 16.80 -3.79
CA ARG A 21 2.01 18.20 -3.69
C ARG A 21 2.62 18.92 -2.49
N HIS A 22 2.64 18.31 -1.30
CA HIS A 22 2.99 19.01 -0.06
C HIS A 22 4.38 18.68 0.49
N LEU A 23 4.91 17.51 0.17
CA LEU A 23 6.19 16.99 0.68
C LEU A 23 7.25 16.89 -0.42
N GLY A 24 6.85 16.80 -1.71
CA GLY A 24 7.78 16.67 -2.82
C GLY A 24 8.71 17.88 -3.02
N ALA A 25 8.25 19.08 -2.67
CA ALA A 25 9.05 20.31 -2.73
C ALA A 25 9.82 20.60 -1.42
N LYS A 26 9.63 19.80 -0.37
CA LYS A 26 10.34 19.97 0.92
C LYS A 26 11.68 19.23 0.88
N SER A 27 12.65 19.72 1.64
CA SER A 27 13.94 19.03 1.85
C SER A 27 13.71 17.56 2.26
N PRO A 28 14.43 16.58 1.69
CA PRO A 28 14.24 15.15 1.96
C PRO A 28 14.49 14.74 3.42
N GLU A 29 14.96 15.65 4.28
CA GLU A 29 15.11 15.42 5.72
C GLU A 29 13.83 14.89 6.39
N TRP A 30 12.64 15.26 5.91
CA TRP A 30 11.38 14.75 6.46
C TRP A 30 11.28 13.21 6.40
N LEU A 31 11.96 12.55 5.44
CA LEU A 31 12.03 11.08 5.32
C LEU A 31 12.75 10.43 6.50
N ARG A 32 13.58 11.18 7.24
CA ARG A 32 14.23 10.69 8.47
C ARG A 32 13.23 10.63 9.64
N TYR A 33 12.21 11.47 9.62
CA TYR A 33 11.22 11.60 10.70
C TYR A 33 9.93 10.83 10.42
N LEU A 34 9.50 10.75 9.16
CA LEU A 34 8.25 10.14 8.74
C LEU A 34 8.50 9.04 7.71
N ARG A 35 7.98 7.85 7.98
CA ARG A 35 7.95 6.72 7.06
C ARG A 35 6.52 6.30 6.83
N PHE A 36 6.15 6.13 5.57
CA PHE A 36 4.81 5.73 5.21
C PHE A 36 4.80 4.31 4.71
N LEU A 37 3.86 3.54 5.22
CA LEU A 37 3.70 2.11 4.97
C LEU A 37 2.31 1.92 4.37
N LEU A 38 2.23 1.29 3.20
CA LEU A 38 0.95 1.07 2.53
C LEU A 38 0.44 -0.33 2.86
N VAL A 39 -0.83 -0.46 3.21
CA VAL A 39 -1.51 -1.73 3.43
C VAL A 39 -2.70 -1.76 2.48
N PRO A 40 -2.61 -2.53 1.37
CA PRO A 40 -3.64 -2.54 0.36
C PRO A 40 -4.86 -3.33 0.86
N LEU A 41 -6.03 -2.70 0.81
CA LEU A 41 -7.33 -3.38 0.92
C LEU A 41 -7.97 -3.42 -0.46
N GLY A 42 -8.63 -4.52 -0.83
CA GLY A 42 -9.25 -4.66 -2.14
C GLY A 42 -10.78 -4.67 -2.09
N ILE A 43 -11.36 -3.53 -2.44
CA ILE A 43 -12.54 -3.45 -3.30
C ILE A 43 -12.43 -2.06 -3.92
N ASP A 44 -11.96 -1.95 -5.16
CA ASP A 44 -12.33 -0.76 -5.94
C ASP A 44 -13.73 -1.04 -6.47
N ALA A 45 -14.70 -0.21 -6.10
CA ALA A 45 -16.12 -0.39 -6.40
C ALA A 45 -16.44 -0.50 -7.90
N HIS A 46 -15.47 -0.19 -8.78
CA HIS A 46 -15.52 -0.57 -10.18
C HIS A 46 -15.01 -2.01 -10.35
N VAL A 47 -15.97 -2.92 -10.54
CA VAL A 47 -15.89 -4.38 -10.73
C VAL A 47 -15.01 -4.84 -11.94
N LEU A 48 -14.15 -3.98 -12.48
CA LEU A 48 -13.17 -4.28 -13.53
C LEU A 48 -11.72 -3.97 -13.12
N ALA A 49 -11.49 -3.44 -11.91
CA ALA A 49 -10.17 -3.07 -11.45
C ALA A 49 -9.35 -4.32 -11.13
N GLY A 50 -8.39 -4.62 -12.00
CA GLY A 50 -7.35 -5.60 -11.76
C GLY A 50 -6.51 -5.28 -10.51
N PRO A 51 -5.41 -5.99 -10.30
CA PRO A 51 -4.61 -5.89 -9.08
C PRO A 51 -4.17 -4.45 -8.77
N HIS A 52 -4.19 -4.08 -7.48
CA HIS A 52 -3.87 -2.74 -6.99
C HIS A 52 -2.49 -2.27 -7.52
N PRO A 53 -2.42 -1.29 -8.45
CA PRO A 53 -1.21 -1.04 -9.24
C PRO A 53 -0.02 -0.58 -8.39
N VAL A 54 -0.27 0.29 -7.39
CA VAL A 54 0.76 0.69 -6.41
C VAL A 54 1.27 -0.53 -5.63
N ALA A 55 0.38 -1.40 -5.15
CA ALA A 55 0.76 -2.56 -4.36
C ALA A 55 1.56 -3.57 -5.21
N GLN A 56 1.20 -3.76 -6.48
CA GLN A 56 1.98 -4.58 -7.40
C GLN A 56 3.39 -4.05 -7.60
N TYR A 57 3.52 -2.75 -7.86
CA TYR A 57 4.81 -2.11 -8.01
C TYR A 57 5.65 -2.25 -6.73
N LEU A 58 5.07 -1.99 -5.56
CA LEU A 58 5.76 -2.19 -4.28
C LEU A 58 6.18 -3.64 -4.05
N GLY A 59 5.34 -4.62 -4.41
CA GLY A 59 5.71 -6.04 -4.31
C GLY A 59 6.82 -6.47 -5.28
N SER A 60 6.98 -5.78 -6.41
CA SER A 60 8.12 -6.01 -7.32
C SER A 60 9.45 -5.50 -6.76
N LEU A 61 9.40 -4.54 -5.84
CA LEU A 61 10.56 -3.89 -5.23
C LEU A 61 10.94 -4.51 -3.88
N ASP A 62 9.94 -4.99 -3.14
CA ASP A 62 10.10 -5.56 -1.81
C ASP A 62 9.34 -6.89 -1.71
N GLY A 63 10.10 -7.99 -1.70
CA GLY A 63 9.55 -9.33 -1.54
C GLY A 63 8.83 -9.54 -0.21
N ARG A 64 9.20 -8.82 0.87
CA ARG A 64 8.45 -8.89 2.15
C ARG A 64 7.10 -8.24 2.04
N TYR A 65 7.01 -7.11 1.33
CA TYR A 65 5.73 -6.49 1.00
C TYR A 65 4.85 -7.44 0.17
N GLY A 66 5.43 -8.03 -0.88
CA GLY A 66 4.74 -9.01 -1.73
C GLY A 66 4.19 -10.19 -0.94
N ALA A 67 5.02 -10.79 -0.07
CA ALA A 67 4.61 -11.91 0.78
C ALA A 67 3.54 -11.52 1.82
N ALA A 68 3.54 -10.28 2.30
CA ALA A 68 2.57 -9.82 3.30
C ALA A 68 1.17 -9.55 2.69
N PHE A 69 1.11 -8.95 1.50
CA PHE A 69 -0.13 -8.33 1.00
C PHE A 69 -0.54 -8.71 -0.43
N LEU A 70 0.32 -9.41 -1.18
CA LEU A 70 -0.02 -9.89 -2.53
C LEU A 70 -0.29 -11.40 -2.57
N ASP A 71 -0.21 -12.09 -1.44
CA ASP A 71 -0.55 -13.50 -1.33
C ASP A 71 -2.07 -13.74 -1.58
N PRO A 72 -2.46 -14.91 -2.09
CA PRO A 72 -3.88 -15.22 -2.32
C PRO A 72 -4.76 -15.04 -1.09
N PRO A 73 -4.36 -15.47 0.14
CA PRO A 73 -5.18 -15.28 1.34
C PRO A 73 -5.53 -13.82 1.64
N TRP A 74 -4.57 -12.88 1.53
CA TRP A 74 -4.86 -11.47 1.76
C TRP A 74 -5.80 -10.90 0.71
N ARG A 75 -5.59 -11.26 -0.55
CA ARG A 75 -6.40 -10.80 -1.67
C ARG A 75 -7.82 -11.32 -1.64
N GLU A 76 -8.03 -12.56 -1.21
CA GLU A 76 -9.36 -13.14 -1.06
C GLU A 76 -10.12 -12.51 0.11
N LEU A 77 -9.43 -12.25 1.22
CA LEU A 77 -9.99 -11.63 2.41
C LEU A 77 -10.52 -10.23 2.12
N PHE A 78 -9.67 -9.40 1.51
CA PHE A 78 -10.02 -8.06 1.07
C PHE A 78 -10.22 -8.06 -0.44
N GLY A 79 -11.00 -8.98 -0.98
CA GLY A 79 -11.45 -8.94 -2.38
C GLY A 79 -12.97 -9.00 -2.50
N ARG A 80 -13.65 -9.21 -1.36
CA ARG A 80 -15.08 -9.39 -1.24
C ARG A 80 -15.67 -8.18 -0.53
N SER A 81 -16.87 -7.78 -0.93
CA SER A 81 -17.60 -6.71 -0.23
C SER A 81 -18.20 -7.15 1.10
N GLU A 82 -18.38 -8.46 1.29
CA GLU A 82 -18.92 -9.03 2.51
C GLU A 82 -17.80 -9.40 3.47
N ALA A 83 -18.06 -9.18 4.77
CA ALA A 83 -17.16 -9.64 5.80
C ALA A 83 -17.06 -11.18 5.75
N PRO A 84 -15.85 -11.74 5.84
CA PRO A 84 -15.69 -13.19 5.90
C PRO A 84 -16.40 -13.72 7.16
N PRO A 85 -17.06 -14.90 7.08
CA PRO A 85 -17.78 -15.48 8.22
C PRO A 85 -16.87 -15.82 9.42
N ALA A 86 -15.57 -15.98 9.17
CA ALA A 86 -14.52 -16.01 10.17
C ALA A 86 -13.26 -15.37 9.57
N GLU A 87 -12.51 -14.56 10.33
CA GLU A 87 -11.20 -14.09 9.90
C GLU A 87 -10.24 -15.29 9.81
N PRO A 88 -9.82 -15.71 8.60
CA PRO A 88 -9.04 -16.93 8.45
C PRO A 88 -7.60 -16.78 8.95
N PHE A 89 -7.11 -15.56 9.19
CA PHE A 89 -5.80 -15.28 9.75
C PHE A 89 -5.77 -13.93 10.48
N ASN A 90 -4.84 -13.80 11.43
CA ASN A 90 -4.68 -12.61 12.26
C ASN A 90 -4.20 -11.40 11.43
N VAL A 91 -5.14 -10.58 10.94
CA VAL A 91 -4.89 -9.37 10.15
C VAL A 91 -4.01 -8.39 10.93
N ALA A 92 -4.38 -8.11 12.19
CA ALA A 92 -3.64 -7.19 13.05
C ALA A 92 -2.20 -7.65 13.27
N GLY A 93 -2.01 -8.94 13.57
CA GLY A 93 -0.69 -9.54 13.73
C GLY A 93 0.18 -9.45 12.48
N ARG A 94 -0.42 -9.66 11.30
CA ARG A 94 0.29 -9.51 10.02
C ARG A 94 0.71 -8.07 9.76
N ILE A 95 -0.19 -7.10 9.98
CA ILE A 95 0.14 -5.66 9.84
C ILE A 95 1.24 -5.26 10.85
N LEU A 96 1.13 -5.69 12.11
CA LEU A 96 2.13 -5.43 13.13
C LEU A 96 3.50 -6.01 12.76
N ALA A 97 3.55 -7.23 12.22
CA ALA A 97 4.79 -7.84 11.75
C ALA A 97 5.42 -7.05 10.59
N TYR A 98 4.62 -6.60 9.62
CA TYR A 98 5.08 -5.73 8.54
C TYR A 98 5.65 -4.40 9.07
N VAL A 99 4.92 -3.74 9.98
CA VAL A 99 5.34 -2.49 10.61
C VAL A 99 6.64 -2.67 11.39
N ALA A 100 6.78 -3.74 12.16
CA ALA A 100 8.00 -4.06 12.90
C ALA A 100 9.18 -4.29 11.95
N GLY A 101 8.97 -5.05 10.87
CA GLY A 101 9.98 -5.39 9.86
C GLY A 101 10.39 -4.25 8.92
N ALA A 102 9.64 -3.14 8.90
CA ALA A 102 9.93 -1.96 8.06
C ALA A 102 11.13 -1.15 8.59
N GLY A 103 12.34 -1.71 8.45
CA GLY A 103 13.62 -1.11 8.84
C GLY A 103 14.30 -0.33 7.72
N ALA A 104 14.21 -0.83 6.48
CA ALA A 104 14.70 -0.16 5.28
C ALA A 104 13.65 0.78 4.69
N THR A 105 14.08 1.86 4.06
CA THR A 105 13.21 2.75 3.30
C THR A 105 13.75 2.82 1.89
N HIS A 106 12.94 2.40 0.92
CA HIS A 106 13.28 2.59 -0.47
C HIS A 106 12.98 4.05 -0.81
N PRO A 107 13.97 4.86 -1.25
CA PRO A 107 13.71 6.20 -1.76
C PRO A 107 13.05 6.05 -3.13
N LEU A 108 11.77 5.70 -3.12
CA LEU A 108 10.98 5.57 -4.33
C LEU A 108 10.56 6.97 -4.75
N PRO A 109 10.88 7.40 -5.98
CA PRO A 109 10.27 8.60 -6.52
C PRO A 109 8.77 8.36 -6.51
N VAL A 110 8.03 9.10 -5.68
CA VAL A 110 6.56 8.95 -5.59
C VAL A 110 5.91 9.17 -6.97
N ALA A 111 6.55 9.98 -7.81
CA ALA A 111 6.23 10.15 -9.21
C ALA A 111 6.26 8.83 -10.02
N GLU A 112 7.21 7.94 -9.78
CA GLU A 112 7.35 6.65 -10.46
C GLU A 112 6.18 5.73 -10.14
N ALA A 113 5.86 5.58 -8.84
CA ALA A 113 4.68 4.82 -8.40
C ALA A 113 3.38 5.42 -8.99
N MET A 114 3.27 6.74 -9.06
CA MET A 114 2.12 7.42 -9.67
C MET A 114 2.04 7.22 -11.20
N LEU A 115 3.17 7.21 -11.93
CA LEU A 115 3.22 6.97 -13.37
C LEU A 115 2.76 5.54 -13.72
N THR A 116 3.18 4.56 -12.93
CA THR A 116 2.72 3.16 -13.05
C THR A 116 1.21 3.02 -12.87
N CYS A 117 0.58 3.96 -12.15
CA CYS A 117 -0.86 3.98 -11.91
C CYS A 117 -1.68 4.79 -12.92
N LYS A 118 -1.06 5.62 -13.77
CA LYS A 118 -1.78 6.56 -14.67
C LYS A 118 -2.59 5.92 -15.79
N HIS A 119 -2.41 4.62 -16.07
CA HIS A 119 -3.14 3.97 -17.15
C HIS A 119 -4.45 3.29 -16.72
N LYS A 120 -4.79 3.21 -15.42
CA LYS A 120 -5.97 2.47 -14.94
C LYS A 120 -6.61 3.02 -13.64
N LEU A 121 -6.50 4.32 -13.36
CA LEU A 121 -7.22 4.99 -12.26
C LEU A 121 -8.34 5.87 -12.81
#